data_AF-A0A1B6H882-F1
#
_entry.id   AF-A0A1B6H882-F1
#
_cell.length_a   1.000
_cell.length_b   1.000
_cell.length_c   1.000
_cell.angle_alpha   90.00
_cell.angle_beta   90.00
_cell.angle_gamma   90.00
#
_symmetry.space_group_name_H-M   'P 1'
#
loop_
_entity.id
_entity.type
_entity.pdbx_description
1 polymer ?
#
loop_
_entity_poly.entity_id
_entity_poly.type
_entity_poly.pdbx_seq_one_letter_code
_entity_poly.pdbx_strand_id
1 'polypeptide(L)'
;TNFKIYAYTDKEYEKSILGLFSRTVYTLPNLIKAQLDEESVTSAYARGITAEQLLKYLGEFAHHVPPSIANQLVIWENKQHRLTTNNAVLYTDFLHLSDYLQVLRFLERKNAVLLKDEAKRIIVGTEETYSQVKDMLKGL
;
A
#
# COMPACT_ATOMS: atom_id res chain seq x y z
N THR A 1 -6.85 -24.25 -4.06
CA THR A 1 -6.18 -24.80 -2.86
C THR A 1 -6.59 -23.98 -1.66
N ASN A 2 -7.04 -24.60 -0.56
CA ASN A 2 -7.85 -23.92 0.48
C ASN A 2 -7.04 -23.09 1.51
N PHE A 3 -5.88 -22.52 1.12
CA PHE A 3 -5.02 -21.70 2.01
C PHE A 3 -4.64 -22.35 3.36
N LYS A 4 -4.68 -23.69 3.44
CA LYS A 4 -4.33 -24.46 4.63
C LYS A 4 -2.88 -24.92 4.53
N ILE A 5 -2.14 -24.76 5.62
CA ILE A 5 -0.79 -25.29 5.81
C ILE A 5 -0.88 -26.48 6.76
N TYR A 6 -0.25 -27.58 6.38
CA TYR A 6 -0.06 -28.76 7.20
C TYR A 6 1.44 -28.96 7.38
N ALA A 7 1.97 -28.58 8.53
CA ALA A 7 3.40 -28.67 8.84
C ALA A 7 3.64 -29.86 9.77
N TYR A 8 4.40 -30.85 9.29
CA TYR A 8 4.77 -32.02 10.07
C TYR A 8 6.03 -31.74 10.87
N THR A 9 5.86 -31.27 12.10
CA THR A 9 6.95 -30.87 12.98
C THR A 9 6.52 -30.91 14.43
N ASP A 10 7.46 -31.21 15.31
CA ASP A 10 7.37 -31.15 16.77
C ASP A 10 8.19 -29.97 17.34
N LYS A 11 8.85 -29.20 16.47
CA LYS A 11 9.78 -28.14 16.87
C LYS A 11 9.04 -26.82 17.11
N GLU A 12 9.16 -26.30 18.33
CA GLU A 12 8.47 -25.05 18.72
C GLU A 12 8.93 -23.80 17.94
N TYR A 13 10.15 -23.79 17.38
CA TYR A 13 10.59 -22.66 16.55
C TYR A 13 9.85 -22.62 15.21
N GLU A 14 9.55 -23.77 14.59
CA GLU A 14 8.82 -23.81 13.31
C GLU A 14 7.37 -23.36 13.50
N LYS A 15 6.78 -23.74 14.63
CA LYS A 15 5.47 -23.24 15.07
C LYS A 15 5.47 -21.72 15.26
N SER A 16 6.52 -21.19 15.88
CA SER A 16 6.66 -19.74 16.11
C SER A 16 6.78 -18.97 14.80
N ILE A 17 7.57 -19.49 13.84
CA ILE A 17 7.73 -18.87 12.52
C ILE A 17 6.40 -18.92 11.74
N LEU A 18 5.70 -20.06 11.73
CA LEU A 18 4.38 -20.17 11.09
C LEU A 18 3.37 -19.18 11.70
N GLY A 19 3.42 -18.96 13.01
CA GLY A 19 2.58 -17.99 13.72
C GLY A 19 2.86 -16.53 13.33
N LEU A 20 3.99 -16.23 12.67
CA LEU A 20 4.26 -14.88 12.19
C LEU A 20 3.36 -14.48 11.02
N PHE A 21 2.89 -15.42 10.20
CA PHE A 21 2.17 -15.09 8.96
C PHE A 21 0.93 -15.95 8.72
N SER A 22 0.64 -16.90 9.60
CA SER A 22 -0.54 -17.76 9.52
C SER A 22 -1.23 -17.88 10.88
N ARG A 23 -2.50 -18.22 10.86
CA ARG A 23 -3.28 -18.50 12.07
C ARG A 23 -3.28 -20.00 12.35
N THR A 24 -2.73 -20.41 13.49
CA THR A 24 -2.80 -21.80 13.94
C THR A 24 -4.25 -22.19 14.22
N VAL A 25 -4.73 -23.26 13.58
CA VAL A 25 -6.09 -23.78 13.77
C VAL A 25 -6.10 -24.83 14.88
N TYR A 26 -5.16 -25.77 14.84
CA TYR A 26 -4.91 -26.73 15.90
C TYR A 26 -3.50 -27.31 15.79
N THR A 27 -3.03 -27.89 16.89
CA THR A 27 -1.74 -28.58 16.99
C THR A 27 -1.96 -30.00 17.50
N LEU A 28 -1.29 -30.95 16.87
CA LEU A 28 -1.15 -32.36 17.27
C LEU A 28 0.33 -32.63 17.55
N PRO A 29 0.70 -33.77 18.18
CA PRO A 29 2.09 -34.03 18.60
C PRO A 29 3.16 -33.90 17.51
N ASN A 30 2.81 -34.13 16.23
CA ASN A 30 3.72 -34.05 15.09
C ASN A 30 3.12 -33.31 13.89
N LEU A 31 2.04 -32.55 14.10
CA LEU A 31 1.35 -31.86 13.01
C LEU A 31 0.75 -30.55 13.50
N ILE A 32 1.10 -29.47 12.82
CA ILE A 32 0.47 -28.16 12.98
C ILE A 32 -0.42 -27.93 11.77
N LYS A 33 -1.69 -27.66 12.00
CA LYS A 33 -2.57 -27.13 10.96
C LYS A 33 -2.70 -25.63 11.16
N ALA A 34 -2.29 -24.87 10.15
CA ALA A 34 -2.47 -23.43 10.09
C ALA A 34 -3.30 -23.01 8.87
N GLN A 35 -3.82 -21.80 8.93
CA GLN A 35 -4.59 -21.17 7.87
C GLN A 35 -3.89 -19.86 7.49
N LEU A 36 -3.63 -19.68 6.20
CA LEU A 36 -3.31 -18.38 5.64
C LEU A 36 -4.62 -17.62 5.42
N ASP A 37 -4.74 -16.46 6.04
CA ASP A 37 -5.83 -15.51 5.81
C ASP A 37 -5.27 -14.09 5.61
N GLU A 38 -6.10 -13.21 5.04
CA GLU A 38 -5.65 -11.85 4.68
C GLU A 38 -5.15 -11.09 5.91
N GLU A 39 -5.76 -11.30 7.07
CA GLU A 39 -5.41 -10.65 8.33
C GLU A 39 -4.03 -11.09 8.84
N SER A 40 -3.78 -12.41 8.91
CA SER A 40 -2.50 -12.94 9.40
C SER A 40 -1.33 -12.51 8.52
N VAL A 41 -1.53 -12.53 7.20
CA VAL A 41 -0.50 -12.15 6.23
C VAL A 41 -0.31 -10.62 6.21
N THR A 42 -1.38 -9.84 6.26
CA THR A 42 -1.28 -8.37 6.36
C THR A 42 -0.54 -7.93 7.62
N SER A 43 -0.80 -8.58 8.75
CA SER A 43 -0.05 -8.35 9.99
C SER A 43 1.45 -8.66 9.83
N ALA A 44 1.81 -9.66 9.03
CA ALA A 44 3.20 -9.97 8.71
C ALA A 44 3.83 -8.87 7.84
N TYR A 45 3.12 -8.39 6.82
CA TYR A 45 3.58 -7.27 5.99
C TYR A 45 3.81 -5.99 6.80
N ALA A 46 2.90 -5.67 7.73
CA ALA A 46 3.05 -4.52 8.64
C ALA A 46 4.28 -4.62 9.55
N ARG A 47 4.79 -5.84 9.81
CA ARG A 47 6.03 -6.11 10.54
C ARG A 47 7.27 -6.14 9.63
N GLY A 48 7.12 -5.85 8.35
CA GLY A 48 8.22 -5.81 7.37
C GLY A 48 8.59 -7.17 6.75
N ILE A 49 7.77 -8.20 6.93
CA ILE A 49 7.99 -9.51 6.28
C ILE A 49 7.42 -9.44 4.85
N THR A 50 8.24 -9.61 3.81
CA THR A 50 7.81 -9.43 2.42
C THR A 50 7.17 -10.69 1.82
N ALA A 51 6.41 -10.54 0.72
CA ALA A 51 5.80 -11.68 0.05
C ALA A 51 6.86 -12.64 -0.51
N GLU A 52 7.99 -12.10 -0.99
CA GLU A 52 9.15 -12.89 -1.43
C GLU A 52 9.72 -13.76 -0.30
N GLN A 53 9.87 -13.21 0.91
CA GLN A 53 10.34 -13.95 2.08
C GLN A 53 9.38 -15.06 2.48
N LEU A 54 8.06 -14.79 2.47
CA LEU A 54 7.04 -15.81 2.74
C LEU A 54 7.06 -16.92 1.70
N LEU A 55 7.19 -16.57 0.42
CA LEU A 55 7.29 -17.53 -0.68
C LEU A 55 8.55 -18.40 -0.58
N LYS A 56 9.69 -17.79 -0.27
CA LYS A 56 10.95 -18.50 -0.05
C LYS A 56 10.81 -19.49 1.11
N TYR A 57 10.28 -19.04 2.24
CA TYR A 57 10.05 -19.92 3.40
C TYR A 57 9.13 -21.09 3.03
N LEU A 58 7.97 -20.84 2.40
CA LEU A 58 7.06 -21.90 2.00
C LEU A 58 7.71 -22.87 0.99
N GLY A 59 8.56 -22.37 0.08
CA GLY A 59 9.28 -23.18 -0.90
C GLY A 59 10.39 -24.06 -0.30
N GLU A 60 10.94 -23.70 0.86
CA GLU A 60 11.92 -24.55 1.58
C GLU A 60 11.26 -25.79 2.19
N PHE A 61 9.99 -25.70 2.60
CA PHE A 61 9.26 -26.78 3.28
C PHE A 61 8.21 -27.49 2.42
N ALA A 62 7.82 -26.90 1.28
CA ALA A 62 6.86 -27.50 0.36
C ALA A 62 7.53 -27.78 -0.99
N HIS A 63 7.31 -28.99 -1.52
CA HIS A 63 7.77 -29.36 -2.86
C HIS A 63 7.23 -28.43 -3.96
N HIS A 64 6.05 -27.86 -3.76
CA HIS A 64 5.44 -26.92 -4.68
C HIS A 64 4.47 -25.97 -3.97
N VAL A 65 4.68 -24.67 -4.11
CA VAL A 65 3.72 -23.65 -3.69
C VAL A 65 2.76 -23.37 -4.85
N PRO A 66 1.45 -23.61 -4.69
CA PRO A 66 0.47 -23.36 -5.75
C PRO A 66 0.51 -21.90 -6.24
N PRO A 67 0.48 -21.65 -7.56
CA PRO A 67 0.51 -20.29 -8.12
C PRO A 67 -0.60 -19.37 -7.58
N SER A 68 -1.77 -19.94 -7.26
CA SER A 68 -2.88 -19.18 -6.65
C SER A 68 -2.51 -18.62 -5.27
N ILE A 69 -1.79 -19.37 -4.44
CA ILE A 69 -1.32 -18.90 -3.13
C ILE A 69 -0.24 -17.85 -3.34
N ALA A 70 0.69 -18.08 -4.26
CA ALA A 70 1.76 -17.13 -4.53
C ALA A 70 1.25 -15.77 -5.03
N ASN A 71 0.34 -15.79 -5.99
CA ASN A 71 -0.32 -14.57 -6.48
C ASN A 71 -1.09 -13.86 -5.37
N GLN A 72 -1.75 -14.61 -4.49
CA GLN A 72 -2.53 -14.01 -3.41
C GLN A 72 -1.66 -13.26 -2.40
N LEU A 73 -0.50 -13.80 -2.05
CA LEU A 73 0.47 -13.13 -1.18
C LEU A 73 0.91 -11.78 -1.78
N VAL A 74 1.26 -11.76 -3.07
CA VAL A 74 1.65 -10.52 -3.78
C VAL A 74 0.49 -9.52 -3.84
N ILE A 75 -0.74 -9.99 -4.08
CA ILE A 75 -1.93 -9.12 -4.08
C ILE A 75 -2.13 -8.47 -2.70
N TRP A 76 -1.97 -9.24 -1.62
CA TRP A 76 -2.12 -8.75 -0.25
C TRP A 76 -1.01 -7.76 0.13
N GLU A 77 0.23 -7.98 -0.31
CA GLU A 77 1.33 -7.02 -0.10
C GLU A 77 1.08 -5.70 -0.84
N ASN A 78 0.65 -5.77 -2.10
CA ASN A 78 0.33 -4.57 -2.89
C ASN A 78 -0.88 -3.81 -2.35
N LYS A 79 -1.81 -4.48 -1.65
CA LYS A 79 -2.92 -3.80 -0.96
C LYS A 79 -2.43 -2.82 0.11
N GLN A 80 -1.30 -3.08 0.77
CA GLN A 80 -0.72 -2.15 1.75
C GLN A 80 -0.24 -0.84 1.11
N HIS A 81 0.18 -0.91 -0.16
CA HIS A 81 0.80 0.21 -0.88
C HIS A 81 -0.17 0.93 -1.82
N ARG A 82 -1.48 0.78 -1.64
CA ARG A 82 -2.49 1.35 -2.54
C ARG A 82 -2.64 2.87 -2.45
N LEU A 83 -2.28 3.44 -1.31
CA LEU A 83 -2.44 4.87 -1.06
C LEU A 83 -1.07 5.53 -0.99
N THR A 84 -0.80 6.41 -1.95
CA THR A 84 0.31 7.35 -1.87
C THR A 84 -0.23 8.68 -1.36
N THR A 85 0.23 9.10 -0.19
CA THR A 85 -0.09 10.42 0.36
C THR A 85 0.94 11.42 -0.14
N ASN A 86 0.49 12.45 -0.84
CA ASN A 86 1.33 13.57 -1.24
C ASN A 86 0.80 14.84 -0.57
N ASN A 87 1.69 15.64 0.03
CA ASN A 87 1.31 16.95 0.53
C ASN A 87 0.93 17.85 -0.65
N ALA A 88 -0.25 18.46 -0.55
CA ALA A 88 -0.84 19.22 -1.63
C ALA A 88 -1.58 20.44 -1.11
N VAL A 89 -1.73 21.42 -1.99
CA VAL A 89 -2.48 22.65 -1.73
C VAL A 89 -3.67 22.70 -2.68
N LEU A 90 -4.84 22.93 -2.13
CA LEU A 90 -6.07 23.15 -2.89
C LEU A 90 -6.25 24.65 -3.14
N TYR A 91 -6.30 25.04 -4.40
CA TYR A 91 -6.73 26.36 -4.85
C TYR A 91 -8.14 26.26 -5.39
N THR A 92 -9.06 27.02 -4.80
CA THR A 92 -10.50 27.02 -5.12
C THR A 92 -11.07 28.42 -4.88
N ASP A 93 -12.37 28.60 -5.13
CA ASP A 93 -13.10 29.86 -4.94
C ASP A 93 -12.51 31.08 -5.68
N PHE A 94 -11.97 30.85 -6.88
CA PHE A 94 -11.47 31.94 -7.73
C PHE A 94 -12.60 32.89 -8.14
N LEU A 95 -12.51 34.16 -7.73
CA LEU A 95 -13.48 35.20 -8.11
C LEU A 95 -13.46 35.45 -9.62
N HIS A 96 -12.27 35.55 -10.23
CA HIS A 96 -12.11 35.79 -11.65
C HIS A 96 -11.46 34.62 -12.38
N LEU A 97 -11.88 34.41 -13.63
CA LEU A 97 -11.30 33.40 -14.51
C LEU A 97 -9.82 33.70 -14.83
N SER A 98 -9.44 34.99 -14.87
CA SER A 98 -8.06 35.43 -15.04
C SER A 98 -7.12 34.85 -13.98
N ASP A 99 -7.55 34.89 -12.71
CA ASP A 99 -6.74 34.50 -11.56
C ASP A 99 -6.54 32.99 -11.57
N TYR A 100 -7.61 32.25 -11.86
CA TYR A 100 -7.55 30.80 -12.10
C TYR A 100 -6.53 30.46 -13.19
N LEU A 101 -6.63 31.11 -14.37
CA LEU A 101 -5.72 30.84 -15.48
C LEU A 101 -4.28 31.24 -15.18
N GLN A 102 -4.05 32.29 -14.40
CA GLN A 102 -2.73 32.72 -13.99
C GLN A 102 -2.07 31.70 -13.06
N VAL A 103 -2.80 31.25 -12.03
CA VAL A 103 -2.34 30.19 -11.11
C VAL A 103 -2.10 28.88 -11.86
N LEU A 104 -3.02 28.49 -12.76
CA LEU A 104 -2.88 27.27 -13.56
C LEU A 104 -1.60 27.31 -14.41
N ARG A 105 -1.39 28.39 -15.19
CA ARG A 105 -0.19 28.53 -16.03
C ARG A 105 1.10 28.52 -15.21
N PHE A 106 1.09 29.13 -14.03
CA PHE A 106 2.24 29.13 -13.14
C PHE A 106 2.59 27.72 -12.66
N LEU A 107 1.59 26.97 -12.21
CA LEU A 107 1.77 25.60 -11.72
C LEU A 107 2.16 24.64 -12.87
N GLU A 108 1.57 24.79 -14.05
CA GLU A 108 1.92 24.00 -15.24
C GLU A 108 3.38 24.23 -15.66
N ARG A 109 3.87 25.48 -15.65
CA ARG A 109 5.28 25.80 -15.92
C ARG A 109 6.26 25.16 -14.94
N LYS A 110 5.84 24.97 -13.69
CA LYS A 110 6.63 24.32 -12.65
C LYS A 110 6.41 22.81 -12.56
N ASN A 111 5.57 22.25 -13.43
CA ASN A 111 5.15 20.85 -13.37
C ASN A 111 4.60 20.45 -11.98
N ALA A 112 3.87 21.37 -11.35
CA ALA A 112 3.43 21.27 -9.96
C ALA A 112 1.92 20.99 -9.82
N VAL A 113 1.21 20.72 -10.92
CA VAL A 113 -0.21 20.38 -10.90
C VAL A 113 -0.38 18.89 -10.62
N LEU A 114 -1.07 18.56 -9.53
CA LEU A 114 -1.44 17.20 -9.17
C LEU A 114 -2.81 16.81 -9.74
N LEU A 115 -3.76 17.75 -9.70
CA LEU A 115 -5.10 17.58 -10.23
C LEU A 115 -5.67 18.93 -10.65
N LYS A 116 -6.50 18.95 -11.69
CA LYS A 116 -7.27 20.14 -12.07
C LYS A 116 -8.68 19.78 -12.52
N ASP A 117 -9.64 20.64 -12.21
CA ASP A 117 -11.02 20.60 -12.71
C ASP A 117 -11.38 22.00 -13.22
N GLU A 118 -11.43 22.15 -14.54
CA GLU A 118 -11.67 23.43 -15.20
C GLU A 118 -13.13 23.90 -15.05
N ALA A 119 -14.08 22.97 -14.93
CA ALA A 119 -15.50 23.31 -14.76
C ALA A 119 -15.77 23.90 -13.38
N LYS A 120 -15.09 23.36 -12.36
CA LYS A 120 -15.20 23.86 -10.97
C LYS A 120 -14.14 24.90 -10.61
N ARG A 121 -13.21 25.20 -11.53
CA ARG A 121 -12.04 26.06 -11.28
C ARG A 121 -11.24 25.61 -10.04
N ILE A 122 -10.99 24.31 -9.95
CA ILE A 122 -10.21 23.71 -8.86
C ILE A 122 -8.84 23.33 -9.38
N ILE A 123 -7.80 23.67 -8.61
CA ILE A 123 -6.43 23.24 -8.88
C ILE A 123 -5.86 22.65 -7.59
N VAL A 124 -5.29 21.46 -7.69
CA VAL A 124 -4.49 20.86 -6.63
C VAL A 124 -3.04 20.94 -7.06
N GLY A 125 -2.23 21.73 -6.35
CA GLY A 125 -0.80 21.89 -6.59
C GLY A 125 0.05 21.24 -5.51
N THR A 126 1.36 21.12 -5.75
CA THR A 126 2.32 20.69 -4.71
C THR A 126 2.48 21.76 -3.63
N GLU A 127 2.75 21.35 -2.39
CA GLU A 127 2.92 22.26 -1.24
C GLU A 127 4.04 23.29 -1.44
N GLU A 128 5.10 22.93 -2.15
CA GLU A 128 6.26 23.79 -2.46
C GLU A 128 5.88 25.08 -3.19
N THR A 129 4.75 25.08 -3.90
CA THR A 129 4.29 26.24 -4.67
C THR A 129 3.44 27.22 -3.87
N TYR A 130 3.02 26.85 -2.65
CA TYR A 130 2.08 27.63 -1.85
C TYR A 130 2.54 29.08 -1.63
N SER A 131 3.78 29.27 -1.19
CA SER A 131 4.30 30.62 -0.89
C SER A 131 4.27 31.51 -2.13
N GLN A 132 4.68 30.97 -3.28
CA GLN A 132 4.80 31.74 -4.52
C GLN A 132 3.43 32.10 -5.10
N VAL A 133 2.47 31.18 -5.03
CA VAL A 133 1.09 31.46 -5.46
C VAL A 133 0.42 32.46 -4.52
N LYS A 134 0.66 32.35 -3.21
CA LYS A 134 0.15 33.31 -2.22
C LYS A 134 0.68 34.72 -2.46
N ASP A 135 1.97 34.86 -2.75
CA ASP A 135 2.57 36.16 -3.05
C ASP A 135 2.03 36.74 -4.37
N MET A 136 1.82 35.88 -5.37
CA MET A 136 1.21 36.28 -6.64
C MET A 136 -0.25 36.76 -6.49
N LEU A 137 -1.02 36.14 -5.60
CA LEU A 137 -2.41 36.52 -5.33
C LEU A 137 -2.55 37.74 -4.40
N LYS A 138 -1.56 38.03 -3.55
CA LYS A 138 -1.52 39.22 -2.68
C LYS A 138 -1.07 40.49 -3.40
N GLY A 139 -0.38 40.36 -4.53
CA GLY A 139 0.08 41.47 -5.35
C GLY A 139 -0.97 42.02 -6.34
N LEU A 140 -2.19 41.47 -6.29
CA LEU A 140 -3.38 41.90 -7.04
C LEU A 140 -4.31 42.67 -6.11
#